data_AF-A0A919SBS7-F1
#
_entry.id   AF-A0A919SBS7-F1
#
_cell.length_a   1.000
_cell.length_b   1.000
_cell.length_c   1.000
_cell.angle_alpha   90.00
_cell.angle_beta   90.00
_cell.angle_gamma   90.00
#
_symmetry.space_group_name_H-M   'P 1'
#
loop_
_entity.id
_entity.type
_entity.pdbx_description
1 polymer ?
#
loop_
_entity_poly.entity_id
_entity_poly.type
_entity_poly.pdbx_seq_one_letter_code
_entity_poly.pdbx_strand_id
1 'polypeptide(L)'
;MSTDEGRIHKRVGWAPLRHFTERSVLGLLAVIAVGLGFGLLLLLVRLRWAPLQSFDRSVADALNELVAPHPPLVTVLEALTDLGGRPVMMWLVTVAVVLLLIRRRTRLAVYLVVTGVGALLLDPSLKTLVGRLRPVVDVPVAGAPGNSFPSGHALGSFVAYGALLLVFLPAVAPRWRKAVIALVGLIIVTVGVTRIALGVHYLSDVLAGWLLGAAWLGVTAYAFRVWRREVGQPVRPLEEGLEPEAARDVTPAPDEEKLLPHPWARAAELIVGWVFVFGVLYLLGWAVTNHTRGTWIRSADEGFVRWLQTFRTPALDDFSHLWSKAGDTHMILLVSLVFCPLVLALWRRWRPVLFVVLAMFGELSLFLTTAAAVGRPRPPVEQLDGQMPTSSFPSGHIAATMCLYVAIAILLVPRIRAWWRWAFVALAVIMPAGVALSRMYRGMHHPTDFLGAGVLTACWLTLLWYVLRPNADVGDGNRADAGELTERDAHRDLTETTVPAGTPEAVR
;
A
#
# COMPACT_ATOMS: atom_id res chain seq x y z
N MET A 1 -31.04 -74.33 4.46
CA MET A 1 -30.97 -73.23 3.48
C MET A 1 -31.15 -71.93 4.27
N SER A 2 -30.05 -71.37 4.80
CA SER A 2 -29.29 -70.20 4.28
C SER A 2 -30.20 -68.95 4.23
N THR A 3 -30.19 -68.01 5.19
CA THR A 3 -29.19 -66.98 5.58
C THR A 3 -28.59 -66.22 4.40
N ASP A 4 -29.08 -65.00 4.16
CA ASP A 4 -28.26 -63.90 3.63
C ASP A 4 -28.91 -62.53 3.93
N GLU A 5 -28.67 -62.00 5.14
CA GLU A 5 -28.88 -60.58 5.45
C GLU A 5 -27.59 -59.81 5.13
N GLY A 6 -27.53 -59.30 3.90
CA GLY A 6 -26.41 -58.53 3.36
C GLY A 6 -26.25 -57.17 4.03
N ARG A 7 -25.13 -57.03 4.77
CA ARG A 7 -24.55 -55.78 5.29
C ARG A 7 -24.52 -54.65 4.25
N ILE A 8 -25.32 -53.61 4.47
CA ILE A 8 -25.04 -52.26 3.94
C ILE A 8 -24.36 -51.45 5.04
N HIS A 9 -23.07 -51.71 5.28
CA HIS A 9 -22.24 -50.78 6.04
C HIS A 9 -21.82 -49.63 5.12
N LYS A 10 -22.53 -48.49 5.25
CA LYS A 10 -22.05 -47.18 4.83
C LYS A 10 -20.66 -46.96 5.44
N ARG A 11 -19.60 -47.10 4.65
CA ARG A 11 -18.27 -46.53 4.97
C ARG A 11 -18.39 -45.01 4.88
N VAL A 12 -18.96 -44.38 5.91
CA VAL A 12 -18.82 -42.94 6.13
C VAL A 12 -17.32 -42.70 6.36
N GLY A 13 -16.68 -41.94 5.47
CA GLY A 13 -15.23 -41.79 5.42
C GLY A 13 -14.66 -41.17 6.70
N TRP A 14 -13.99 -41.99 7.52
CA TRP A 14 -13.19 -41.56 8.67
C TRP A 14 -11.78 -41.08 8.28
N ALA A 15 -11.35 -41.37 7.03
CA ALA A 15 -10.03 -40.99 6.55
C ALA A 15 -9.80 -39.46 6.49
N PRO A 16 -10.75 -38.61 6.02
CA PRO A 16 -10.57 -37.16 6.02
C PRO A 16 -10.47 -36.55 7.43
N LEU A 17 -11.23 -37.08 8.39
CA LEU A 17 -11.23 -36.65 9.79
C LEU A 17 -9.89 -36.95 10.49
N ARG A 18 -9.29 -38.13 10.24
CA ARG A 18 -7.96 -38.49 10.79
C ARG A 18 -6.83 -37.58 10.28
N HIS A 19 -6.67 -37.44 8.97
CA HIS A 19 -5.61 -36.60 8.38
C HIS A 19 -5.71 -35.13 8.80
N PHE A 20 -6.92 -34.64 8.99
CA PHE A 20 -7.17 -33.30 9.49
C PHE A 20 -6.80 -33.13 10.96
N THR A 21 -7.12 -34.11 11.79
CA THR A 21 -6.81 -34.11 13.22
C THR A 21 -5.30 -34.15 13.41
N GLU A 22 -4.59 -35.00 12.67
CA GLU A 22 -3.13 -35.08 12.66
C GLU A 22 -2.47 -33.77 12.24
N ARG A 23 -2.91 -33.15 11.12
CA ARG A 23 -2.35 -31.86 10.66
C ARG A 23 -2.69 -30.70 11.59
N SER A 24 -3.84 -30.71 12.25
CA SER A 24 -4.20 -29.68 13.23
C SER A 24 -3.44 -29.82 14.55
N VAL A 25 -3.18 -31.05 15.00
CA VAL A 25 -2.35 -31.32 16.18
C VAL A 25 -0.90 -30.92 15.91
N LEU A 26 -0.33 -31.27 14.75
CA LEU A 26 1.01 -30.85 14.35
C LEU A 26 1.15 -29.32 14.33
N GLY A 27 0.15 -28.62 13.79
CA GLY A 27 0.13 -27.15 13.79
C GLY A 27 0.10 -26.57 15.21
N LEU A 28 -0.70 -27.14 16.11
CA LEU A 28 -0.76 -26.70 17.50
C LEU A 28 0.56 -26.98 18.25
N LEU A 29 1.16 -28.15 18.04
CA LEU A 29 2.46 -28.49 18.61
C LEU A 29 3.56 -27.55 18.12
N ALA A 30 3.54 -27.16 16.85
CA ALA A 30 4.48 -26.17 16.32
C ALA A 30 4.31 -24.80 17.00
N VAL A 31 3.07 -24.33 17.19
CA VAL A 31 2.78 -23.08 17.90
C VAL A 31 3.25 -23.13 19.35
N ILE A 32 3.02 -24.25 20.04
CA ILE A 32 3.50 -24.48 21.40
C ILE A 32 5.04 -24.47 21.44
N ALA A 33 5.71 -25.19 20.54
CA ALA A 33 7.16 -25.22 20.47
C ALA A 33 7.77 -23.83 20.22
N VAL A 34 7.19 -23.04 19.32
CA VAL A 34 7.59 -21.65 19.07
C VAL A 34 7.37 -20.78 20.31
N GLY A 35 6.22 -20.93 20.98
CA GLY A 35 5.92 -20.23 22.24
C GLY A 35 6.89 -20.58 23.37
N LEU A 36 7.27 -21.87 23.50
CA LEU A 36 8.29 -22.33 24.44
C LEU A 36 9.67 -21.76 24.11
N GLY A 37 10.03 -21.70 22.82
CA GLY A 37 11.26 -21.03 22.37
C GLY A 37 11.29 -19.55 22.75
N PHE A 38 10.17 -18.84 22.57
CA PHE A 38 10.03 -17.46 23.03
C PHE A 38 10.17 -17.36 24.57
N GLY A 39 9.49 -18.24 25.31
CA GLY A 39 9.55 -18.27 26.77
C GLY A 39 10.96 -18.54 27.31
N LEU A 40 11.70 -19.45 26.68
CA LEU A 40 13.11 -19.71 27.00
C LEU A 40 13.97 -18.47 26.74
N LEU A 41 13.84 -17.83 25.58
CA LEU A 41 14.62 -16.65 25.24
C LEU A 41 14.30 -15.47 26.18
N LEU A 42 13.02 -15.27 26.49
CA LEU A 42 12.54 -14.31 27.49
C LEU A 42 13.19 -14.56 28.85
N LEU A 43 13.24 -15.82 29.30
CA LEU A 43 13.87 -16.20 30.56
C LEU A 43 15.37 -15.92 30.55
N LEU A 44 16.08 -16.30 29.48
CA LEU A 44 17.53 -16.06 29.36
C LEU A 44 17.87 -14.55 29.39
N VAL A 45 17.08 -13.73 28.70
CA VAL A 45 17.21 -12.27 28.71
C VAL A 45 16.90 -11.71 30.09
N ARG A 46 15.82 -12.17 30.73
CA ARG A 46 15.40 -11.67 32.05
C ARG A 46 16.39 -12.05 33.15
N LEU A 47 16.96 -13.25 33.09
CA LEU A 47 18.00 -13.74 33.99
C LEU A 47 19.39 -13.18 33.67
N ARG A 48 19.53 -12.37 32.62
CA ARG A 48 20.80 -11.73 32.24
C ARG A 48 21.91 -12.77 32.02
N TRP A 49 21.60 -13.90 31.38
CA TRP A 49 22.57 -14.96 31.15
C TRP A 49 23.78 -14.45 30.33
N ALA A 50 24.98 -14.55 30.92
CA ALA A 50 26.17 -13.87 30.41
C ALA A 50 26.56 -14.28 28.96
N PRO A 51 26.52 -15.57 28.56
CA PRO A 51 26.84 -15.98 27.19
C PRO A 51 25.92 -15.35 26.13
N LEU A 52 24.62 -15.22 26.43
CA LEU A 52 23.68 -14.59 25.50
C LEU A 52 23.95 -13.09 25.40
N GLN A 53 24.23 -12.42 26.52
CA GLN A 53 24.53 -10.99 26.52
C GLN A 53 25.83 -10.65 25.78
N SER A 54 26.88 -11.44 25.99
CA SER A 54 28.17 -11.21 25.31
C SER A 54 28.01 -11.41 23.81
N PHE A 55 27.28 -12.44 23.39
CA PHE A 55 26.99 -12.70 21.98
C PHE A 55 26.12 -11.60 21.35
N ASP A 56 25.07 -11.17 22.04
CA ASP A 56 24.20 -10.08 21.57
C ASP A 56 24.97 -8.78 21.35
N ARG A 57 25.89 -8.43 22.25
CA ARG A 57 26.74 -7.24 22.13
C ARG A 57 27.72 -7.40 20.97
N SER A 58 28.45 -8.51 20.90
CA SER A 58 29.43 -8.70 19.83
C SER A 58 28.81 -8.67 18.43
N VAL A 59 27.59 -9.19 18.26
CA VAL A 59 26.87 -9.08 16.98
C VAL A 59 26.40 -7.66 16.70
N ALA A 60 25.87 -6.95 17.70
CA ALA A 60 25.41 -5.57 17.52
C ALA A 60 26.58 -4.63 17.17
N ASP A 61 27.70 -4.75 17.88
CA ASP A 61 28.89 -3.91 17.69
C ASP A 61 29.50 -4.18 16.30
N ALA A 62 29.70 -5.45 15.92
CA ALA A 62 30.26 -5.81 14.62
C ALA A 62 29.41 -5.30 13.44
N LEU A 63 28.08 -5.35 13.53
CA LEU A 63 27.21 -4.83 12.48
C LEU A 63 27.13 -3.30 12.47
N ASN A 64 27.19 -2.65 13.64
CA ASN A 64 27.20 -1.19 13.73
C ASN A 64 28.50 -0.60 13.17
N GLU A 65 29.65 -1.19 13.49
CA GLU A 65 30.96 -0.78 12.96
C GLU A 65 31.02 -0.84 11.42
N LEU A 66 30.36 -1.82 10.80
CA LEU A 66 30.29 -1.94 9.33
C LEU A 66 29.41 -0.86 8.68
N VAL A 67 28.41 -0.35 9.40
CA VAL A 67 27.37 0.51 8.83
C VAL A 67 27.59 1.98 9.16
N ALA A 68 27.96 2.29 10.40
CA ALA A 68 28.11 3.66 10.90
C ALA A 68 29.06 4.55 10.08
N PRO A 69 30.18 4.06 9.52
CA PRO A 69 31.07 4.88 8.69
C PRO A 69 30.50 5.29 7.33
N HIS A 70 29.35 4.73 6.90
CA HIS A 70 28.81 4.90 5.56
C HIS A 70 27.41 5.53 5.58
N PRO A 71 27.29 6.87 5.57
CA PRO A 71 25.98 7.55 5.61
C PRO A 71 24.97 7.10 4.55
N PRO A 72 25.36 6.86 3.27
CA PRO A 72 24.42 6.34 2.28
C PRO A 72 23.84 4.96 2.64
N LEU A 73 24.66 4.10 3.26
CA LEU A 73 24.22 2.77 3.71
C LEU A 73 23.24 2.89 4.89
N VAL A 74 23.49 3.81 5.83
CA VAL A 74 22.56 4.13 6.91
C VAL A 74 21.20 4.54 6.34
N THR A 75 21.16 5.48 5.39
CA THR A 75 19.91 5.92 4.75
C THR A 75 19.17 4.79 4.05
N VAL A 76 19.89 3.89 3.36
CA VAL A 76 19.28 2.70 2.74
C VAL A 76 18.69 1.76 3.79
N LEU A 77 19.40 1.51 4.89
CA LEU A 77 18.92 0.64 5.97
C LEU A 77 17.75 1.26 6.73
N GLU A 78 17.73 2.58 6.89
CA GLU A 78 16.59 3.34 7.41
C GLU A 78 15.35 3.16 6.52
N ALA A 79 15.50 3.37 5.20
CA ALA A 79 14.41 3.15 4.25
C ALA A 79 13.92 1.70 4.23
N LEU A 80 14.82 0.72 4.37
CA LEU A 80 14.46 -0.69 4.45
C LEU A 80 13.78 -1.05 5.78
N THR A 81 14.21 -0.48 6.91
CA THR A 81 13.53 -0.72 8.19
C THR A 81 12.16 -0.07 8.25
N ASP A 82 11.91 1.00 7.49
CA ASP A 82 10.60 1.66 7.44
C ASP A 82 9.50 0.74 6.91
N LEU A 83 9.85 -0.26 6.10
CA LEU A 83 8.94 -1.34 5.74
C LEU A 83 8.37 -2.01 6.99
N GLY A 84 9.20 -2.26 8.00
CA GLY A 84 8.81 -2.78 9.32
C GLY A 84 8.12 -1.77 10.24
N GLY A 85 8.01 -0.52 9.81
CA GLY A 85 7.51 0.60 10.60
C GLY A 85 5.99 0.53 10.83
N ARG A 86 5.56 1.02 11.99
CA ARG A 86 4.13 1.07 12.36
C ARG A 86 3.25 1.79 11.32
N PRO A 87 3.65 2.94 10.74
CA PRO A 87 2.84 3.62 9.73
C PRO A 87 2.58 2.76 8.48
N VAL A 88 3.63 2.13 7.94
CA VAL A 88 3.55 1.28 6.74
C VAL A 88 2.65 0.07 7.01
N MET A 89 2.83 -0.59 8.15
CA MET A 89 2.03 -1.76 8.52
C MET A 89 0.56 -1.42 8.74
N MET A 90 0.27 -0.36 9.48
CA MET A 90 -1.10 0.10 9.71
C MET A 90 -1.77 0.45 8.39
N TRP A 91 -1.05 1.12 7.49
CA TRP A 91 -1.57 1.47 6.18
C TRP A 91 -1.88 0.21 5.34
N LEU A 92 -0.95 -0.76 5.24
CA LEU A 92 -1.15 -2.02 4.50
C LEU A 92 -2.34 -2.82 5.06
N VAL A 93 -2.42 -3.00 6.38
CA VAL A 93 -3.50 -3.76 7.02
C VAL A 93 -4.84 -3.04 6.85
N THR A 94 -4.88 -1.71 7.00
CA THR A 94 -6.11 -0.93 6.81
C THR A 94 -6.62 -1.04 5.39
N VAL A 95 -5.75 -0.89 4.39
CA VAL A 95 -6.11 -1.06 2.98
C VAL A 95 -6.66 -2.47 2.72
N ALA A 96 -5.99 -3.50 3.25
CA ALA A 96 -6.46 -4.88 3.12
C ALA A 96 -7.83 -5.11 3.78
N VAL A 97 -8.05 -4.58 4.99
CA VAL A 97 -9.34 -4.65 5.70
C VAL A 97 -10.44 -3.97 4.89
N VAL A 98 -10.21 -2.73 4.42
CA VAL A 98 -11.17 -1.99 3.60
C VAL A 98 -11.50 -2.75 2.33
N LEU A 99 -10.48 -3.30 1.64
CA LEU A 99 -10.66 -4.14 0.46
C LEU A 99 -11.54 -5.35 0.77
N LEU A 100 -11.26 -6.08 1.84
CA LEU A 100 -12.04 -7.27 2.22
C LEU A 100 -13.48 -6.91 2.60
N LEU A 101 -13.71 -5.79 3.28
CA LEU A 101 -15.05 -5.30 3.61
C LEU A 101 -15.84 -4.93 2.36
N ILE A 102 -15.21 -4.25 1.40
CA ILE A 102 -15.80 -3.95 0.08
C ILE A 102 -16.15 -5.24 -0.66
N ARG A 103 -15.29 -6.25 -0.57
CA ARG A 103 -15.53 -7.60 -1.14
C ARG A 103 -16.46 -8.47 -0.31
N ARG A 104 -17.08 -7.92 0.74
CA ARG A 104 -18.00 -8.62 1.66
C ARG A 104 -17.37 -9.86 2.33
N ARG A 105 -16.04 -9.92 2.43
CA ARG A 105 -15.26 -10.96 3.13
C ARG A 105 -14.97 -10.52 4.56
N THR A 106 -16.04 -10.32 5.34
CA THR A 106 -15.99 -9.79 6.71
C THR A 106 -15.18 -10.67 7.66
N ARG A 107 -15.19 -11.99 7.50
CA ARG A 107 -14.42 -12.91 8.35
C ARG A 107 -12.91 -12.70 8.23
N LEU A 108 -12.39 -12.57 7.01
CA LEU A 108 -10.99 -12.27 6.76
C LEU A 108 -10.61 -10.87 7.27
N ALA A 109 -11.52 -9.90 7.14
CA ALA A 109 -11.33 -8.56 7.70
C ALA A 109 -11.22 -8.60 9.23
N VAL A 110 -12.13 -9.31 9.92
CA VAL A 110 -12.10 -9.51 11.37
C VAL A 110 -10.80 -10.21 11.79
N TYR A 111 -10.38 -11.25 11.04
CA TYR A 111 -9.10 -11.92 11.30
C TYR A 111 -7.92 -10.95 11.26
N LEU A 112 -7.81 -10.10 10.21
CA LEU A 112 -6.74 -9.11 10.10
C LEU A 112 -6.77 -8.09 11.25
N VAL A 113 -7.96 -7.59 11.60
CA VAL A 113 -8.13 -6.62 12.69
C VAL A 113 -7.72 -7.23 14.03
N VAL A 114 -8.25 -8.40 14.38
CA VAL A 114 -7.94 -9.07 15.66
C VAL A 114 -6.44 -9.41 15.75
N THR A 115 -5.88 -9.93 14.66
CA THR A 115 -4.46 -10.31 14.61
C THR A 115 -3.56 -9.08 14.74
N GLY A 116 -3.88 -7.98 14.03
CA GLY A 116 -3.13 -6.73 14.12
C GLY A 116 -3.24 -6.03 15.47
N VAL A 117 -4.46 -5.91 16.02
CA VAL A 117 -4.71 -5.31 17.35
C VAL A 117 -3.98 -6.11 18.43
N GLY A 118 -3.98 -7.45 18.35
CA GLY A 118 -3.22 -8.28 19.28
C GLY A 118 -1.73 -7.97 19.28
N ALA A 119 -1.11 -7.81 18.11
CA ALA A 119 0.30 -7.42 18.02
C ALA A 119 0.57 -6.02 18.60
N LEU A 120 -0.36 -5.07 18.39
CA LEU A 120 -0.29 -3.71 18.95
C LEU A 120 -0.37 -3.70 20.48
N LEU A 121 -1.07 -4.67 21.08
CA LEU A 121 -1.14 -4.83 22.53
C LEU A 121 0.06 -5.59 23.08
N LEU A 122 0.52 -6.64 22.39
CA LEU A 122 1.65 -7.48 22.85
C LEU A 122 2.98 -6.72 22.93
N ASP A 123 3.29 -5.87 21.94
CA ASP A 123 4.55 -5.09 21.91
C ASP A 123 4.76 -4.23 23.18
N PRO A 124 3.86 -3.28 23.52
CA PRO A 124 4.05 -2.44 24.69
C PRO A 124 3.99 -3.23 26.00
N SER A 125 3.08 -4.21 26.13
CA SER A 125 2.93 -5.00 27.36
C SER A 125 4.20 -5.77 27.73
N LEU A 126 4.84 -6.41 26.74
CA LEU A 126 6.07 -7.16 26.98
C LEU A 126 7.27 -6.23 27.23
N LYS A 127 7.32 -5.09 26.53
CA LYS A 127 8.35 -4.08 26.79
C LYS A 127 8.29 -3.57 28.22
N THR A 128 7.10 -3.29 28.75
CA THR A 128 6.94 -2.85 30.15
C THR A 128 7.30 -3.96 31.13
N LEU A 129 7.00 -5.22 30.81
CA LEU A 129 7.28 -6.36 31.70
C LEU A 129 8.77 -6.67 31.81
N VAL A 130 9.51 -6.61 30.68
CA VAL A 130 10.93 -7.01 30.64
C VAL A 130 11.87 -5.88 31.06
N GLY A 131 11.60 -4.65 30.62
CA GLY A 131 12.41 -3.50 30.99
C GLY A 131 13.86 -3.55 30.47
N ARG A 132 14.12 -4.24 29.34
CA ARG A 132 15.48 -4.36 28.78
C ARG A 132 15.92 -3.02 28.17
N LEU A 133 17.13 -2.59 28.53
CA LEU A 133 17.80 -1.42 27.94
C LEU A 133 18.27 -1.73 26.49
N ARG A 134 18.33 -0.69 25.66
CA ARG A 134 18.82 -0.78 24.27
C ARG A 134 20.33 -0.98 24.20
N PRO A 135 20.86 -1.45 23.05
CA PRO A 135 22.29 -1.44 22.80
C PRO A 135 22.86 -0.03 22.95
N VAL A 136 24.05 0.05 23.55
CA VAL A 136 24.88 1.26 23.56
C VAL A 136 26.02 0.97 22.60
N VAL A 137 25.95 1.58 21.42
CA VAL A 137 26.95 1.46 20.35
C VAL A 137 27.76 2.75 20.26
N ASP A 138 29.00 2.66 19.74
CA ASP A 138 29.94 3.78 19.68
C ASP A 138 29.43 4.96 18.84
N VAL A 139 28.69 4.68 17.77
CA VAL A 139 28.07 5.70 16.91
C VAL A 139 26.57 5.45 16.80
N PRO A 140 25.74 6.14 17.61
CA PRO A 140 24.29 6.06 17.50
C PRO A 140 23.81 6.66 16.17
N VAL A 141 23.44 5.80 15.22
CA VAL A 141 22.95 6.21 13.90
C VAL A 141 21.43 6.37 13.85
N ALA A 142 20.68 5.78 14.78
CA ALA A 142 19.22 5.89 14.86
C ALA A 142 18.72 5.91 16.31
N GLY A 143 17.76 6.78 16.61
CA GLY A 143 17.11 6.88 17.93
C GLY A 143 15.75 6.20 17.95
N ALA A 144 15.46 5.43 18.99
CA ALA A 144 14.13 4.87 19.20
C ALA A 144 13.74 4.92 20.69
N PRO A 145 12.56 5.46 21.04
CA PRO A 145 12.16 5.58 22.44
C PRO A 145 11.79 4.22 23.05
N GLY A 146 11.92 4.11 24.38
CA GLY A 146 11.48 2.96 25.17
C GLY A 146 12.40 1.73 25.14
N ASN A 147 11.90 0.62 25.71
CA ASN A 147 12.65 -0.63 25.93
C ASN A 147 12.93 -1.41 24.64
N SER A 148 13.97 -2.24 24.67
CA SER A 148 14.49 -2.99 23.52
C SER A 148 13.79 -4.33 23.26
N PHE A 149 13.40 -5.06 24.31
CA PHE A 149 12.85 -6.41 24.18
C PHE A 149 11.31 -6.45 24.33
N PRO A 150 10.58 -7.15 23.43
CA PRO A 150 11.04 -7.65 22.13
C PRO A 150 11.10 -6.53 21.07
N SER A 151 11.70 -6.82 19.91
CA SER A 151 11.71 -5.88 18.78
C SER A 151 10.30 -5.74 18.18
N GLY A 152 9.72 -4.55 18.29
CA GLY A 152 8.40 -4.24 17.74
C GLY A 152 8.34 -4.24 16.22
N HIS A 153 9.44 -3.89 15.53
CA HIS A 153 9.51 -3.98 14.06
C HIS A 153 9.55 -5.45 13.61
N ALA A 154 10.30 -6.31 14.32
CA ALA A 154 10.35 -7.73 14.02
C ALA A 154 9.00 -8.41 14.29
N LEU A 155 8.38 -8.13 15.44
CA LEU A 155 7.03 -8.63 15.78
C LEU A 155 5.98 -8.13 14.78
N GLY A 156 5.92 -6.82 14.55
CA GLY A 156 4.93 -6.19 13.69
C GLY A 156 5.03 -6.66 12.24
N SER A 157 6.26 -6.74 11.69
CA SER A 157 6.47 -7.23 10.32
C SER A 157 6.11 -8.70 10.16
N PHE A 158 6.47 -9.56 11.11
CA PHE A 158 6.11 -10.97 11.06
C PHE A 158 4.58 -11.16 11.08
N VAL A 159 3.90 -10.47 11.99
CA VAL A 159 2.43 -10.59 12.14
C VAL A 159 1.71 -9.98 10.93
N ALA A 160 2.05 -8.75 10.53
CA ALA A 160 1.34 -8.06 9.46
C ALA A 160 1.58 -8.72 8.10
N TYR A 161 2.83 -8.93 7.70
CA TYR A 161 3.11 -9.58 6.41
C TYR A 161 2.68 -11.05 6.41
N GLY A 162 2.84 -11.77 7.52
CA GLY A 162 2.36 -13.14 7.65
C GLY A 162 0.84 -13.26 7.56
N ALA A 163 0.10 -12.37 8.22
CA ALA A 163 -1.37 -12.35 8.14
C ALA A 163 -1.86 -11.97 6.74
N LEU A 164 -1.24 -10.97 6.10
CA LEU A 164 -1.53 -10.61 4.72
C LEU A 164 -1.22 -11.78 3.77
N LEU A 165 -0.07 -12.44 3.94
CA LEU A 165 0.27 -13.64 3.17
C LEU A 165 -0.82 -14.70 3.32
N LEU A 166 -1.21 -15.07 4.54
CA LEU A 166 -2.23 -16.09 4.78
C LEU A 166 -3.61 -15.75 4.18
N VAL A 167 -3.97 -14.47 4.14
CA VAL A 167 -5.23 -13.97 3.57
C VAL A 167 -5.19 -13.95 2.04
N PHE A 168 -4.09 -13.49 1.44
CA PHE A 168 -3.97 -13.27 0.00
C PHE A 168 -3.29 -14.42 -0.76
N LEU A 169 -2.70 -15.42 -0.09
CA LEU A 169 -2.13 -16.62 -0.71
C LEU A 169 -3.10 -17.37 -1.65
N PRO A 170 -4.42 -17.49 -1.34
CA PRO A 170 -5.39 -18.09 -2.25
C PRO A 170 -5.46 -17.41 -3.62
N ALA A 171 -5.19 -16.10 -3.66
CA ALA A 171 -5.21 -15.30 -4.88
C ALA A 171 -3.95 -15.47 -5.75
N VAL A 172 -2.88 -16.06 -5.21
CA VAL A 172 -1.62 -16.28 -5.91
C VAL A 172 -1.68 -17.59 -6.70
N ALA A 173 -1.35 -17.51 -7.99
CA ALA A 173 -1.25 -18.69 -8.84
C ALA A 173 -0.28 -19.73 -8.23
N PRO A 174 -0.60 -21.04 -8.27
CA PRO A 174 0.18 -22.08 -7.59
C PRO A 174 1.69 -22.04 -7.88
N ARG A 175 2.07 -21.76 -9.13
CA ARG A 175 3.47 -21.62 -9.56
C ARG A 175 4.26 -20.53 -8.83
N TRP A 176 3.60 -19.46 -8.38
CA TRP A 176 4.23 -18.31 -7.73
C TRP A 176 4.17 -18.35 -6.21
N ARG A 177 3.40 -19.25 -5.61
CA ARG A 177 3.20 -19.29 -4.14
C ARG A 177 4.53 -19.37 -3.39
N LYS A 178 5.45 -20.25 -3.81
CA LYS A 178 6.78 -20.38 -3.19
C LYS A 178 7.60 -19.09 -3.29
N ALA A 179 7.56 -18.40 -4.43
CA ALA A 179 8.27 -17.14 -4.63
C ALA A 179 7.70 -16.02 -3.74
N VAL A 180 6.36 -15.93 -3.62
CA VAL A 180 5.71 -14.93 -2.75
C VAL A 180 6.00 -15.21 -1.27
N ILE A 181 5.97 -16.47 -0.84
CA ILE A 181 6.35 -16.87 0.53
C ILE A 181 7.81 -16.50 0.81
N ALA A 182 8.72 -16.81 -0.13
CA ALA A 182 10.13 -16.46 0.00
C ALA A 182 10.35 -14.95 0.04
N LEU A 183 9.64 -14.17 -0.77
CA LEU A 183 9.70 -12.71 -0.76
C LEU A 183 9.24 -12.13 0.57
N VAL A 184 8.11 -12.60 1.11
CA VAL A 184 7.61 -12.16 2.43
C VAL A 184 8.61 -12.53 3.53
N GLY A 185 9.16 -13.74 3.49
CA GLY A 185 10.21 -14.17 4.41
C GLY A 185 11.45 -13.28 4.32
N LEU A 186 11.89 -12.95 3.10
CA LEU A 186 13.02 -12.06 2.87
C LEU A 186 12.78 -10.68 3.48
N ILE A 187 11.60 -10.08 3.26
CA ILE A 187 11.26 -8.78 3.85
C ILE A 187 11.33 -8.83 5.38
N ILE A 188 10.75 -9.86 6.02
CA ILE A 188 10.77 -10.03 7.48
C ILE A 188 12.22 -10.15 8.00
N VAL A 189 13.06 -10.92 7.31
CA VAL A 189 14.48 -11.09 7.66
C VAL A 189 15.23 -9.78 7.50
N THR A 190 15.09 -9.10 6.36
CA THR A 190 15.72 -7.81 6.08
C THR A 190 15.35 -6.77 7.13
N VAL A 191 14.06 -6.65 7.48
CA VAL A 191 13.60 -5.75 8.54
C VAL A 191 14.24 -6.09 9.89
N GLY A 192 14.37 -7.37 10.24
CA GLY A 192 15.03 -7.74 11.50
C GLY A 192 16.52 -7.39 11.52
N VAL A 193 17.24 -7.71 10.44
CA VAL A 193 18.68 -7.45 10.30
C VAL A 193 18.97 -5.95 10.36
N THR A 194 18.16 -5.11 9.70
CA THR A 194 18.35 -3.64 9.74
C THR A 194 18.24 -3.09 11.16
N ARG A 195 17.40 -3.66 12.05
CA ARG A 195 17.32 -3.22 13.46
C ARG A 195 18.60 -3.50 14.26
N ILE A 196 19.31 -4.56 13.93
CA ILE A 196 20.58 -4.90 14.58
C ILE A 196 21.68 -4.01 14.02
N ALA A 197 21.74 -3.89 12.69
CA ALA A 197 22.73 -3.07 11.99
C ALA A 197 22.66 -1.57 12.34
N LEU A 198 21.45 -1.03 12.54
CA LEU A 198 21.25 0.35 13.01
C LEU A 198 21.52 0.53 14.52
N GLY A 199 21.92 -0.53 15.24
CA GLY A 199 22.30 -0.46 16.66
C GLY A 199 21.13 -0.24 17.64
N VAL A 200 19.88 -0.45 17.20
CA VAL A 200 18.68 -0.12 17.99
C VAL A 200 18.08 -1.30 18.75
N HIS A 201 18.46 -2.54 18.39
CA HIS A 201 18.02 -3.79 19.02
C HIS A 201 19.13 -4.85 18.99
N TYR A 202 19.13 -5.73 19.99
CA TYR A 202 19.98 -6.93 20.00
C TYR A 202 19.40 -8.04 19.11
N LEU A 203 20.23 -9.01 18.73
CA LEU A 203 19.79 -10.18 17.95
C LEU A 203 18.68 -10.95 18.67
N SER A 204 18.83 -11.18 19.97
CA SER A 204 17.77 -11.85 20.76
C SER A 204 16.46 -11.06 20.82
N ASP A 205 16.48 -9.72 20.74
CA ASP A 205 15.25 -8.92 20.69
C ASP A 205 14.49 -9.18 19.38
N VAL A 206 15.22 -9.33 18.27
CA VAL A 206 14.67 -9.63 16.94
C VAL A 206 14.14 -11.06 16.87
N LEU A 207 14.92 -12.04 17.34
CA LEU A 207 14.49 -13.43 17.42
C LEU A 207 13.24 -13.60 18.30
N ALA A 208 13.20 -12.92 19.45
CA ALA A 208 12.02 -12.91 20.30
C ALA A 208 10.81 -12.29 19.61
N GLY A 209 11.00 -11.19 18.87
CA GLY A 209 9.94 -10.58 18.08
C GLY A 209 9.38 -11.54 17.03
N TRP A 210 10.24 -12.26 16.31
CA TRP A 210 9.82 -13.26 15.32
C TRP A 210 9.13 -14.46 15.95
N LEU A 211 9.66 -15.02 17.05
CA LEU A 211 9.03 -16.16 17.74
C LEU A 211 7.67 -15.78 18.31
N LEU A 212 7.55 -14.62 18.95
CA LEU A 212 6.28 -14.11 19.44
C LEU A 212 5.29 -13.85 18.29
N GLY A 213 5.76 -13.25 17.20
CA GLY A 213 4.94 -13.01 16.02
C GLY A 213 4.43 -14.29 15.38
N ALA A 214 5.30 -15.29 15.25
CA ALA A 214 4.95 -16.62 14.75
C ALA A 214 3.95 -17.33 15.66
N ALA A 215 4.15 -17.27 16.99
CA ALA A 215 3.22 -17.84 17.96
C ALA A 215 1.85 -17.16 17.87
N TRP A 216 1.81 -15.82 17.89
CA TRP A 216 0.57 -15.05 17.80
C TRP A 216 -0.18 -15.28 16.48
N LEU A 217 0.54 -15.25 15.36
CA LEU A 217 -0.03 -15.54 14.03
C LEU A 217 -0.56 -16.99 13.97
N GLY A 218 0.15 -17.94 14.55
CA GLY A 218 -0.26 -19.33 14.61
C GLY A 218 -1.52 -19.55 15.47
N VAL A 219 -1.58 -18.92 16.66
CA VAL A 219 -2.76 -18.96 17.54
C VAL A 219 -3.98 -18.36 16.85
N THR A 220 -3.84 -17.17 16.26
CA THR A 220 -4.94 -16.50 15.56
C THR A 220 -5.40 -17.27 14.32
N ALA A 221 -4.48 -17.83 13.53
CA ALA A 221 -4.81 -18.68 12.39
C ALA A 221 -5.50 -19.98 12.83
N TYR A 222 -5.07 -20.59 13.94
CA TYR A 222 -5.73 -21.75 14.51
C TYR A 222 -7.14 -21.41 15.01
N ALA A 223 -7.30 -20.32 15.75
CA ALA A 223 -8.60 -19.82 16.20
C ALA A 223 -9.55 -19.55 15.03
N PHE A 224 -9.06 -18.95 13.94
CA PHE A 224 -9.84 -18.75 12.73
C PHE A 224 -10.29 -20.07 12.10
N ARG A 225 -9.42 -21.09 12.08
CA ARG A 225 -9.78 -22.42 11.59
C ARG A 225 -10.84 -23.09 12.47
N VAL A 226 -10.78 -22.94 13.79
CA VAL A 226 -11.81 -23.43 14.73
C VAL A 226 -13.14 -22.73 14.47
N TRP A 227 -13.12 -21.40 14.37
CA TRP A 227 -14.31 -20.61 14.05
C TRP A 227 -14.96 -21.03 12.73
N ARG A 228 -14.17 -21.33 11.69
CA ARG A 228 -14.69 -21.87 10.43
C ARG A 228 -15.38 -23.22 10.60
N ARG A 229 -14.87 -24.13 11.45
CA ARG A 229 -15.53 -25.42 11.72
C ARG A 229 -16.87 -25.23 12.42
N GLU A 230 -16.93 -24.35 13.41
CA GLU A 230 -18.15 -24.08 14.19
C GLU A 230 -19.27 -23.54 13.31
N VAL A 231 -18.93 -22.75 12.28
CA VAL A 231 -19.88 -22.22 11.29
C VAL A 231 -20.12 -23.21 10.13
N GLY A 232 -19.66 -24.47 10.25
CA GLY A 232 -19.91 -25.54 9.28
C GLY A 232 -19.12 -25.42 7.97
N GLN A 233 -18.03 -24.64 7.93
CA GLN A 233 -17.24 -24.42 6.72
C GLN A 233 -16.07 -25.40 6.58
N PRO A 234 -15.71 -25.80 5.35
CA PRO A 234 -14.66 -26.80 5.11
C PRO A 234 -13.26 -26.24 5.38
N VAL A 235 -12.56 -26.75 6.40
CA VAL A 235 -11.22 -26.27 6.71
C VAL A 235 -10.17 -26.90 5.80
N ARG A 236 -9.47 -26.06 5.04
CA ARG A 236 -8.39 -26.43 4.12
C ARG A 236 -7.00 -26.30 4.79
N PRO A 237 -5.93 -26.87 4.20
CA PRO A 237 -4.56 -26.65 4.65
C PRO A 237 -4.14 -25.18 4.54
N LEU A 238 -3.29 -24.69 5.46
CA LEU A 238 -2.79 -23.31 5.45
C LEU A 238 -1.92 -22.98 4.22
N GLU A 239 -1.35 -23.99 3.56
CA GLU A 239 -0.62 -23.85 2.29
C GLU A 239 -1.50 -23.31 1.14
N GLU A 240 -2.81 -23.41 1.30
CA GLU A 240 -3.80 -22.84 0.38
C GLU A 240 -4.33 -21.47 0.85
N GLY A 241 -3.96 -21.02 2.06
CA GLY A 241 -4.47 -19.82 2.74
C GLY A 241 -5.60 -20.09 3.73
N LEU A 242 -6.13 -19.03 4.35
CA LEU A 242 -7.15 -19.13 5.41
C LEU A 242 -8.56 -19.48 4.88
N GLU A 243 -8.92 -18.91 3.74
CA GLU A 243 -10.23 -19.09 3.10
C GLU A 243 -10.07 -19.27 1.58
N PRO A 244 -9.66 -20.46 1.09
CA PRO A 244 -9.39 -20.68 -0.33
C PRO A 244 -10.60 -20.46 -1.23
N GLU A 245 -11.81 -20.68 -0.73
CA GLU A 245 -13.07 -20.39 -1.44
C GLU A 245 -13.28 -18.89 -1.71
N ALA A 246 -12.61 -17.99 -0.97
CA ALA A 246 -12.62 -16.56 -1.24
C ALA A 246 -11.61 -16.15 -2.32
N ALA A 247 -10.84 -17.09 -2.89
CA ALA A 247 -9.79 -16.80 -3.88
C ALA A 247 -10.29 -15.90 -5.01
N ARG A 248 -11.48 -16.15 -5.56
CA ARG A 248 -12.06 -15.32 -6.64
C ARG A 248 -12.23 -13.87 -6.23
N ASP A 249 -12.67 -13.60 -5.01
CA ASP A 249 -12.90 -12.23 -4.53
C ASP A 249 -11.61 -11.51 -4.14
N VAL A 250 -10.62 -12.27 -3.71
CA VAL A 250 -9.31 -11.80 -3.28
C VAL A 250 -8.31 -11.71 -4.44
N THR A 251 -8.58 -12.39 -5.57
CA THR A 251 -7.76 -12.28 -6.78
C THR A 251 -7.65 -10.83 -7.21
N PRO A 252 -6.46 -10.37 -7.63
CA PRO A 252 -6.30 -9.07 -8.26
C PRO A 252 -7.30 -8.87 -9.41
N ALA A 253 -7.53 -7.61 -9.77
CA ALA A 253 -8.24 -7.27 -11.00
C ALA A 253 -7.72 -8.13 -12.17
N PRO A 254 -8.61 -8.78 -12.95
CA PRO A 254 -8.18 -9.64 -14.04
C PRO A 254 -7.25 -8.85 -14.97
N ASP A 255 -6.27 -9.54 -15.54
CA ASP A 255 -5.42 -8.97 -16.57
C ASP A 255 -6.34 -8.56 -17.72
N GLU A 256 -6.66 -7.27 -17.83
CA GLU A 256 -7.32 -6.72 -19.01
C GLU A 256 -6.42 -7.11 -20.17
N GLU A 257 -6.88 -8.03 -21.02
CA GLU A 257 -6.05 -8.71 -22.01
C GLU A 257 -5.36 -7.66 -22.90
N LYS A 258 -4.10 -7.38 -22.57
CA LYS A 258 -3.31 -6.18 -22.94
C LYS A 258 -3.94 -4.85 -22.49
N LEU A 259 -3.72 -4.49 -21.21
CA LEU A 259 -3.90 -3.14 -20.63
C LEU A 259 -3.68 -2.01 -21.65
N LEU A 260 -2.59 -2.12 -22.41
CA LEU A 260 -2.31 -1.37 -23.63
C LEU A 260 -2.01 -2.36 -24.78
N PRO A 261 -2.79 -2.40 -25.87
CA PRO A 261 -2.58 -3.31 -26.99
C PRO A 261 -1.20 -3.20 -27.65
N HIS A 262 -0.63 -1.98 -27.64
CA HIS A 262 0.69 -1.63 -28.20
C HIS A 262 1.50 -0.85 -27.15
N PRO A 263 2.10 -1.51 -26.15
CA PRO A 263 2.69 -0.83 -24.99
C PRO A 263 3.86 0.08 -25.40
N TRP A 264 4.69 -0.35 -26.36
CA TRP A 264 5.83 0.44 -26.84
C TRP A 264 5.42 1.70 -27.60
N ALA A 265 4.38 1.61 -28.44
CA ALA A 265 3.84 2.78 -29.14
C ALA A 265 3.26 3.79 -28.14
N ARG A 266 2.52 3.32 -27.14
CA ARG A 266 1.96 4.16 -26.07
C ARG A 266 3.05 4.77 -25.20
N ALA A 267 4.10 4.02 -24.87
CA ALA A 267 5.26 4.55 -24.16
C ALA A 267 5.96 5.66 -24.98
N ALA A 268 6.14 5.45 -26.29
CA ALA A 268 6.69 6.47 -27.18
C ALA A 268 5.81 7.73 -27.24
N GLU A 269 4.50 7.59 -27.37
CA GLU A 269 3.55 8.71 -27.31
C GLU A 269 3.66 9.49 -25.98
N LEU A 270 3.80 8.80 -24.85
CA LEU A 270 3.99 9.43 -23.54
C LEU A 270 5.32 10.16 -23.42
N ILE A 271 6.41 9.58 -23.94
CA ILE A 271 7.74 10.23 -23.95
C ILE A 271 7.70 11.48 -24.84
N VAL A 272 7.17 11.37 -26.05
CA VAL A 272 7.05 12.51 -26.98
C VAL A 272 6.17 13.60 -26.37
N GLY A 273 5.02 13.22 -25.81
CA GLY A 273 4.14 14.15 -25.13
C GLY A 273 4.80 14.80 -23.90
N TRP A 274 5.56 14.04 -23.11
CA TRP A 274 6.35 14.57 -22.00
C TRP A 274 7.34 15.64 -22.48
N VAL A 275 8.06 15.39 -23.59
CA VAL A 275 9.00 16.37 -24.17
C VAL A 275 8.26 17.63 -24.63
N PHE A 276 7.08 17.51 -25.24
CA PHE A 276 6.28 18.68 -25.62
C PHE A 276 5.80 19.47 -24.41
N VAL A 277 5.28 18.81 -23.37
CA VAL A 277 4.83 19.48 -22.14
C VAL A 277 6.01 20.18 -21.47
N PHE A 278 7.16 19.51 -21.35
CA PHE A 278 8.40 20.11 -20.86
C PHE A 278 8.79 21.34 -21.69
N GLY A 279 8.78 21.24 -23.02
CA GLY A 279 9.11 22.35 -23.91
C GLY A 279 8.20 23.56 -23.71
N VAL A 280 6.89 23.35 -23.60
CA VAL A 280 5.92 24.42 -23.30
C VAL A 280 6.22 25.06 -21.94
N LEU A 281 6.42 24.25 -20.90
CA LEU A 281 6.71 24.75 -19.55
C LEU A 281 8.04 25.49 -19.50
N TYR A 282 9.07 24.99 -20.16
CA TYR A 282 10.37 25.64 -20.26
C TYR A 282 10.26 27.00 -20.94
N LEU A 283 9.58 27.08 -22.09
CA LEU A 283 9.38 28.34 -22.81
C LEU A 283 8.60 29.36 -21.98
N LEU A 284 7.51 28.93 -21.32
CA LEU A 284 6.73 29.79 -20.42
C LEU A 284 7.57 30.26 -19.23
N GLY A 285 8.27 29.34 -18.56
CA GLY A 285 9.11 29.64 -17.40
C GLY A 285 10.27 30.58 -17.77
N TRP A 286 10.92 30.34 -18.91
CA TRP A 286 11.98 31.20 -19.44
C TRP A 286 11.47 32.59 -19.80
N ALA A 287 10.31 32.69 -20.47
CA ALA A 287 9.67 33.96 -20.78
C ALA A 287 9.30 34.74 -19.51
N VAL A 288 8.66 34.07 -18.53
CA VAL A 288 8.29 34.68 -17.25
C VAL A 288 9.53 35.11 -16.46
N THR A 289 10.63 34.37 -16.53
CA THR A 289 11.85 34.68 -15.76
C THR A 289 12.62 35.84 -16.37
N ASN A 290 12.79 35.86 -17.70
CA ASN A 290 13.72 36.76 -18.38
C ASN A 290 13.04 37.96 -19.05
N HIS A 291 11.79 37.82 -19.52
CA HIS A 291 11.13 38.82 -20.37
C HIS A 291 10.07 39.65 -19.64
N THR A 292 9.74 39.32 -18.38
CA THR A 292 8.73 40.07 -17.62
C THR A 292 9.30 41.24 -16.82
N ARG A 293 10.62 41.40 -16.74
CA ARG A 293 11.23 42.49 -15.96
C ARG A 293 10.78 43.85 -16.52
N GLY A 294 10.30 44.72 -15.65
CA GLY A 294 9.77 46.04 -16.04
C GLY A 294 8.39 46.01 -16.70
N THR A 295 7.74 44.85 -16.81
CA THR A 295 6.37 44.71 -17.33
C THR A 295 5.34 44.66 -16.20
N TRP A 296 4.07 44.93 -16.53
CA TRP A 296 2.95 44.83 -15.59
C TRP A 296 2.81 43.42 -14.98
N ILE A 297 3.23 42.37 -15.69
CA ILE A 297 3.16 40.97 -15.22
C ILE A 297 4.04 40.79 -13.98
N ARG A 298 5.28 41.32 -14.01
CA ARG A 298 6.19 41.23 -12.87
C ARG A 298 5.67 42.04 -11.68
N SER A 299 5.14 43.23 -11.94
CA SER A 299 4.53 44.07 -10.91
C SER A 299 3.30 43.41 -10.27
N ALA A 300 2.48 42.71 -11.07
CA ALA A 300 1.33 41.96 -10.58
C ALA A 300 1.76 40.75 -9.74
N ASP A 301 2.75 39.96 -10.19
CA ASP A 301 3.29 38.82 -9.45
C ASP A 301 3.80 39.23 -8.06
N GLU A 302 4.69 40.23 -8.03
CA GLU A 302 5.29 40.69 -6.77
C GLU A 302 4.29 41.47 -5.91
N GLY A 303 3.46 42.31 -6.53
CA GLY A 303 2.46 43.12 -5.85
C GLY A 303 1.41 42.25 -5.14
N PHE A 304 0.94 41.19 -5.80
CA PHE A 304 -0.01 40.26 -5.21
C PHE A 304 0.59 39.50 -4.01
N VAL A 305 1.82 39.00 -4.14
CA VAL A 305 2.50 38.31 -3.03
C VAL A 305 2.73 39.26 -1.87
N ARG A 306 3.21 40.50 -2.11
CA ARG A 306 3.39 41.52 -1.06
C ARG A 306 2.07 41.88 -0.37
N TRP A 307 0.98 41.99 -1.13
CA TRP A 307 -0.35 42.21 -0.59
C TRP A 307 -0.79 41.06 0.34
N LEU A 308 -0.53 39.79 -0.03
CA LEU A 308 -0.82 38.67 0.87
C LEU A 308 -0.05 38.74 2.19
N GLN A 309 1.16 39.31 2.20
CA GLN A 309 1.95 39.44 3.42
C GLN A 309 1.35 40.38 4.45
N THR A 310 0.51 41.34 4.03
CA THR A 310 -0.13 42.28 4.97
C THR A 310 -1.16 41.59 5.87
N PHE A 311 -1.56 40.36 5.53
CA PHE A 311 -2.46 39.54 6.33
C PHE A 311 -1.72 38.62 7.32
N ARG A 312 -0.40 38.77 7.47
CA ARG A 312 0.37 37.87 8.34
C ARG A 312 0.00 37.99 9.81
N THR A 313 -0.38 36.86 10.39
CA THR A 313 -0.62 36.69 11.82
C THR A 313 -0.20 35.28 12.24
N PRO A 314 0.20 35.04 13.49
CA PRO A 314 0.59 33.70 13.95
C PRO A 314 -0.45 32.61 13.65
N ALA A 315 -1.75 32.93 13.81
CA ALA A 315 -2.83 32.01 13.51
C ALA A 315 -2.95 31.67 12.01
N LEU A 316 -2.77 32.65 11.12
CA LEU A 316 -2.79 32.42 9.67
C LEU A 316 -1.49 31.77 9.19
N ASP A 317 -0.38 31.96 9.89
CA ASP A 317 0.88 31.27 9.62
C ASP A 317 0.77 29.77 9.92
N ASP A 318 0.15 29.40 11.03
CA ASP A 318 -0.13 28.00 11.37
C ASP A 318 -1.15 27.38 10.40
N PHE A 319 -2.23 28.09 10.09
CA PHE A 319 -3.25 27.62 9.14
C PHE A 319 -2.68 27.44 7.73
N SER A 320 -1.90 28.41 7.24
CA SER A 320 -1.23 28.30 5.94
C SER A 320 -0.25 27.13 5.92
N HIS A 321 0.52 26.91 6.99
CA HIS A 321 1.42 25.76 7.09
C HIS A 321 0.67 24.43 7.01
N LEU A 322 -0.45 24.29 7.73
CA LEU A 322 -1.30 23.10 7.67
C LEU A 322 -1.79 22.83 6.24
N TRP A 323 -2.30 23.87 5.57
CA TRP A 323 -2.82 23.73 4.21
C TRP A 323 -1.70 23.46 3.20
N SER A 324 -0.52 24.04 3.39
CA SER A 324 0.66 23.75 2.57
C SER A 324 1.10 22.30 2.72
N LYS A 325 1.10 21.77 3.95
CA LYS A 325 1.41 20.37 4.22
C LYS A 325 0.42 19.41 3.56
N ALA A 326 -0.84 19.78 3.44
CA ALA A 326 -1.83 18.96 2.75
C ALA A 326 -1.51 18.73 1.25
N GLY A 327 -0.75 19.63 0.63
CA GLY A 327 -0.27 19.50 -0.75
C GLY A 327 1.19 19.06 -0.88
N ASP A 328 1.79 18.53 0.19
CA ASP A 328 3.15 18.00 0.15
C ASP A 328 3.22 16.58 -0.43
N THR A 329 4.43 16.14 -0.77
CA THR A 329 4.66 14.82 -1.37
C THR A 329 4.15 13.68 -0.47
N HIS A 330 4.28 13.79 0.85
CA HIS A 330 3.84 12.74 1.77
C HIS A 330 2.32 12.56 1.75
N MET A 331 1.57 13.66 1.79
CA MET A 331 0.11 13.64 1.76
C MET A 331 -0.42 13.19 0.40
N ILE A 332 0.19 13.63 -0.69
CA ILE A 332 -0.18 13.20 -2.05
C ILE A 332 0.07 11.70 -2.26
N LEU A 333 1.21 11.20 -1.79
CA LEU A 333 1.50 9.77 -1.79
C LEU A 333 0.49 9.01 -0.94
N LEU A 334 0.18 9.48 0.28
CA LEU A 334 -0.82 8.85 1.16
C LEU A 334 -2.20 8.75 0.48
N VAL A 335 -2.68 9.83 -0.12
CA VAL A 335 -3.98 9.85 -0.82
C VAL A 335 -3.95 8.90 -2.03
N SER A 336 -2.87 8.91 -2.82
CA SER A 336 -2.71 8.01 -3.97
C SER A 336 -2.69 6.53 -3.55
N LEU A 337 -1.99 6.25 -2.45
CA LEU A 337 -1.87 4.95 -1.82
C LEU A 337 -3.22 4.48 -1.26
N VAL A 338 -4.10 5.34 -0.77
CA VAL A 338 -5.46 4.92 -0.38
C VAL A 338 -6.38 4.75 -1.60
N PHE A 339 -6.32 5.69 -2.54
CA PHE A 339 -7.23 5.75 -3.67
C PHE A 339 -7.01 4.60 -4.67
N CYS A 340 -5.77 4.29 -5.05
CA CYS A 340 -5.49 3.27 -6.07
C CYS A 340 -5.96 1.86 -5.66
N PRO A 341 -5.66 1.35 -4.44
CA PRO A 341 -6.21 0.10 -3.96
C PRO A 341 -7.73 0.11 -3.83
N LEU A 342 -8.33 1.24 -3.44
CA LEU A 342 -9.79 1.38 -3.39
C LEU A 342 -10.41 1.21 -4.78
N VAL A 343 -9.78 1.78 -5.81
CA VAL A 343 -10.20 1.61 -7.20
C VAL A 343 -10.05 0.16 -7.66
N LEU A 344 -8.95 -0.53 -7.35
CA LEU A 344 -8.79 -1.97 -7.65
C LEU A 344 -9.83 -2.81 -6.90
N ALA A 345 -10.11 -2.45 -5.64
CA ALA A 345 -11.08 -3.14 -4.81
C ALA A 345 -12.50 -2.98 -5.36
N LEU A 346 -12.90 -1.77 -5.75
CA LEU A 346 -14.28 -1.47 -6.20
C LEU A 346 -14.51 -1.81 -7.66
N TRP A 347 -13.59 -1.45 -8.55
CA TRP A 347 -13.81 -1.50 -10.00
C TRP A 347 -13.12 -2.68 -10.67
N ARG A 348 -12.13 -3.32 -10.01
CA ARG A 348 -11.33 -4.39 -10.61
C ARG A 348 -10.70 -3.99 -11.96
N ARG A 349 -10.26 -2.73 -12.09
CA ARG A 349 -9.65 -2.18 -13.30
C ARG A 349 -8.27 -1.58 -13.01
N TRP A 350 -7.30 -1.93 -13.83
CA TRP A 350 -5.93 -1.42 -13.72
C TRP A 350 -5.74 -0.07 -14.41
N ARG A 351 -6.52 0.23 -15.46
CA ARG A 351 -6.41 1.49 -16.22
C ARG A 351 -6.53 2.77 -15.37
N PRO A 352 -7.52 2.90 -14.47
CA PRO A 352 -7.58 4.05 -13.56
C PRO A 352 -6.37 4.20 -12.64
N VAL A 353 -5.83 3.07 -12.13
CA VAL A 353 -4.64 3.08 -11.28
C VAL A 353 -3.42 3.51 -12.07
N LEU A 354 -3.23 2.94 -13.26
CA LEU A 354 -2.15 3.30 -14.17
C LEU A 354 -2.21 4.80 -14.52
N PHE A 355 -3.41 5.34 -14.71
CA PHE A 355 -3.61 6.77 -14.95
C PHE A 355 -3.14 7.64 -13.78
N VAL A 356 -3.48 7.30 -12.53
CA VAL A 356 -3.00 8.04 -11.34
C VAL A 356 -1.48 7.90 -11.17
N VAL A 357 -0.94 6.68 -11.31
CA VAL A 357 0.51 6.43 -11.16
C VAL A 357 1.31 7.22 -12.20
N LEU A 358 0.90 7.18 -13.48
CA LEU A 358 1.58 7.93 -14.54
C LEU A 358 1.33 9.44 -14.43
N ALA A 359 0.18 9.87 -13.90
CA ALA A 359 -0.07 11.28 -13.59
C ALA A 359 0.94 11.79 -12.56
N MET A 360 1.14 11.07 -11.45
CA MET A 360 2.07 11.46 -10.39
C MET A 360 3.54 11.37 -10.83
N PHE A 361 3.91 10.30 -11.54
CA PHE A 361 5.28 10.15 -12.05
C PHE A 361 5.63 11.23 -13.08
N GLY A 362 4.73 11.48 -14.03
CA GLY A 362 4.93 12.50 -15.04
C GLY A 362 4.94 13.91 -14.46
N GLU A 363 4.06 14.20 -13.48
CA GLU A 363 4.09 15.48 -12.76
C GLU A 363 5.42 15.70 -12.06
N LEU A 364 5.87 14.74 -11.24
CA LEU A 364 7.13 14.86 -10.48
C LEU A 364 8.33 15.07 -11.41
N SER A 365 8.40 14.30 -12.50
CA SER A 365 9.49 14.42 -13.47
C SER A 365 9.44 15.73 -14.25
N LEU A 366 8.28 16.17 -14.74
CA LEU A 366 8.12 17.45 -15.43
C LEU A 366 8.42 18.64 -14.51
N PHE A 367 7.96 18.58 -13.27
CA PHE A 367 8.26 19.59 -12.25
C PHE A 367 9.76 19.69 -12.00
N LEU A 368 10.43 18.59 -11.63
CA LEU A 368 11.84 18.62 -11.27
C LEU A 368 12.72 19.08 -12.44
N THR A 369 12.46 18.57 -13.64
CA THR A 369 13.22 18.94 -14.84
C THR A 369 12.99 20.40 -15.24
N THR A 370 11.74 20.86 -15.22
CA THR A 370 11.43 22.27 -15.55
C THR A 370 12.01 23.22 -14.50
N ALA A 371 11.87 22.89 -13.21
CA ALA A 371 12.41 23.72 -12.14
C ALA A 371 13.93 23.85 -12.22
N ALA A 372 14.62 22.76 -12.55
CA ALA A 372 16.07 22.77 -12.78
C ALA A 372 16.46 23.59 -14.02
N ALA A 373 15.70 23.46 -15.12
CA ALA A 373 16.01 24.12 -16.39
C ALA A 373 15.71 25.63 -16.41
N VAL A 374 14.62 26.06 -15.76
CA VAL A 374 14.18 27.47 -15.75
C VAL A 374 14.93 28.30 -14.71
N GLY A 375 15.21 27.72 -13.53
CA GLY A 375 15.97 28.41 -12.48
C GLY A 375 15.32 29.70 -11.96
N ARG A 376 13.98 29.80 -11.97
CA ARG A 376 13.28 31.03 -11.57
C ARG A 376 13.49 31.34 -10.06
N PRO A 377 13.86 32.58 -9.69
CA PRO A 377 13.97 32.97 -8.29
C PRO A 377 12.59 33.05 -7.61
N ARG A 378 12.57 32.77 -6.29
CA ARG A 378 11.38 32.95 -5.44
C ARG A 378 11.03 34.44 -5.26
N PRO A 379 9.81 34.77 -4.84
CA PRO A 379 9.41 36.15 -4.57
C PRO A 379 10.38 36.85 -3.59
N PRO A 380 10.70 38.14 -3.77
CA PRO A 380 11.64 38.88 -2.95
C PRO A 380 10.98 39.33 -1.63
N VAL A 381 10.53 38.35 -0.86
CA VAL A 381 9.83 38.54 0.41
C VAL A 381 10.26 37.49 1.43
N GLU A 382 9.97 37.70 2.71
CA GLU A 382 10.28 36.74 3.77
C GLU A 382 9.59 35.39 3.54
N GLN A 383 10.39 34.32 3.53
CA GLN A 383 9.99 32.94 3.27
C GLN A 383 9.82 32.19 4.59
N LEU A 384 8.58 31.76 4.89
CA LEU A 384 8.26 31.10 6.16
C LEU A 384 8.70 29.63 6.22
N ASP A 385 9.06 29.02 5.08
CA ASP A 385 9.48 27.61 4.99
C ASP A 385 11.00 27.41 4.83
N GLY A 386 11.77 28.50 4.93
CA GLY A 386 13.22 28.46 4.71
C GLY A 386 13.63 28.21 3.26
N GLN A 387 14.91 27.84 3.06
CA GLN A 387 15.46 27.58 1.74
C GLN A 387 15.07 26.19 1.24
N MET A 388 14.45 26.14 0.06
CA MET A 388 14.12 24.88 -0.61
C MET A 388 15.13 24.55 -1.74
N PRO A 389 15.37 23.27 -2.03
CA PRO A 389 16.37 22.83 -2.99
C PRO A 389 16.00 23.12 -4.46
N THR A 390 14.72 23.40 -4.75
CA THR A 390 14.22 23.65 -6.11
C THR A 390 13.85 25.12 -6.33
N SER A 391 13.85 25.54 -7.60
CA SER A 391 13.41 26.88 -8.03
C SER A 391 11.88 27.08 -7.87
N SER A 392 11.39 28.28 -8.19
CA SER A 392 9.98 28.64 -7.97
C SER A 392 9.02 28.14 -9.06
N PHE A 393 9.48 27.99 -10.32
CA PHE A 393 8.61 27.68 -11.46
C PHE A 393 8.86 26.27 -12.04
N PRO A 394 7.82 25.48 -12.31
CA PRO A 394 6.46 25.57 -11.75
C PRO A 394 6.47 25.11 -10.29
N SER A 395 5.40 25.40 -9.55
CA SER A 395 5.30 24.94 -8.16
C SER A 395 4.94 23.46 -8.06
N GLY A 396 5.83 22.61 -7.54
CA GLY A 396 5.58 21.17 -7.37
C GLY A 396 4.43 20.84 -6.41
N HIS A 397 4.30 21.55 -5.27
CA HIS A 397 3.17 21.31 -4.34
C HIS A 397 1.82 21.59 -5.01
N ILE A 398 1.75 22.69 -5.78
CA ILE A 398 0.54 23.07 -6.50
C ILE A 398 0.27 22.07 -7.63
N ALA A 399 1.27 21.78 -8.47
CA ALA A 399 1.15 20.89 -9.62
C ALA A 399 0.75 19.47 -9.20
N ALA A 400 1.39 18.91 -8.18
CA ALA A 400 1.08 17.58 -7.67
C ALA A 400 -0.33 17.51 -7.07
N THR A 401 -0.75 18.54 -6.31
CA THR A 401 -2.13 18.65 -5.79
C THR A 401 -3.15 18.76 -6.92
N MET A 402 -2.91 19.61 -7.92
CA MET A 402 -3.77 19.74 -9.10
C MET A 402 -3.87 18.41 -9.85
N CYS A 403 -2.75 17.79 -10.19
CA CYS A 403 -2.70 16.53 -10.92
C CYS A 403 -3.47 15.43 -10.20
N LEU A 404 -3.30 15.28 -8.88
CA LEU A 404 -3.96 14.22 -8.13
C LEU A 404 -5.47 14.42 -8.06
N TYR A 405 -5.93 15.58 -7.58
CA TYR A 405 -7.36 15.79 -7.36
C TYR A 405 -8.14 15.92 -8.67
N VAL A 406 -7.55 16.53 -9.71
CA VAL A 406 -8.17 16.55 -11.05
C VAL A 406 -8.19 15.14 -11.65
N ALA A 407 -7.14 14.32 -11.50
CA ALA A 407 -7.16 12.93 -11.95
C ALA A 407 -8.27 12.13 -11.24
N ILE A 408 -8.41 12.27 -9.93
CA ILE A 408 -9.49 11.64 -9.15
C ILE A 408 -10.87 12.07 -9.66
N ALA A 409 -11.07 13.38 -9.93
CA ALA A 409 -12.32 13.89 -10.46
C ALA A 409 -12.63 13.33 -11.87
N ILE A 410 -11.63 13.27 -12.77
CA ILE A 410 -11.76 12.66 -14.10
C ILE A 410 -12.25 11.21 -13.99
N LEU A 411 -11.73 10.44 -13.02
CA LEU A 411 -12.11 9.05 -12.81
C LEU A 411 -13.51 8.88 -12.19
N LEU A 412 -13.86 9.73 -11.22
CA LEU A 412 -15.06 9.54 -10.41
C LEU A 412 -16.33 10.15 -11.02
N VAL A 413 -16.24 11.33 -11.64
CA VAL A 413 -17.42 12.07 -12.13
C VAL A 413 -18.25 11.27 -13.15
N PRO A 414 -17.65 10.56 -14.13
CA PRO A 414 -18.41 9.75 -15.08
C PRO A 414 -19.04 8.50 -14.44
N ARG A 415 -18.49 8.01 -13.33
CA ARG A 415 -18.94 6.78 -12.65
C ARG A 415 -20.03 7.03 -11.62
N ILE A 416 -20.17 8.26 -11.12
CA ILE A 416 -21.15 8.61 -10.10
C ILE A 416 -22.29 9.43 -10.74
N ARG A 417 -23.50 8.87 -10.68
CA ARG A 417 -24.71 9.56 -11.18
C ARG A 417 -25.39 10.46 -10.14
N ALA A 418 -25.01 10.33 -8.87
CA ALA A 418 -25.56 11.12 -7.79
C ALA A 418 -24.97 12.54 -7.72
N TRP A 419 -25.71 13.47 -7.11
CA TRP A 419 -25.35 14.88 -7.02
C TRP A 419 -24.01 15.11 -6.29
N TRP A 420 -23.65 14.24 -5.33
CA TRP A 420 -22.40 14.35 -4.57
C TRP A 420 -21.14 14.12 -5.43
N ARG A 421 -21.26 13.73 -6.71
CA ARG A 421 -20.13 13.76 -7.65
C ARG A 421 -19.48 15.14 -7.76
N TRP A 422 -20.27 16.19 -7.59
CA TRP A 422 -19.79 17.58 -7.59
C TRP A 422 -18.88 17.89 -6.40
N ALA A 423 -18.93 17.10 -5.32
CA ALA A 423 -17.98 17.21 -4.22
C ALA A 423 -16.55 16.93 -4.69
N PHE A 424 -16.31 15.98 -5.61
CA PHE A 424 -14.97 15.72 -6.13
C PHE A 424 -14.49 16.83 -7.06
N VAL A 425 -15.40 17.43 -7.83
CA VAL A 425 -15.09 18.62 -8.63
C VAL A 425 -14.74 19.79 -7.72
N ALA A 426 -15.52 20.01 -6.66
CA ALA A 426 -15.24 21.04 -5.66
C ALA A 426 -13.88 20.79 -4.99
N LEU A 427 -13.56 19.55 -4.59
CA LEU A 427 -12.26 19.20 -4.04
C LEU A 427 -11.11 19.44 -5.03
N ALA A 428 -11.31 19.12 -6.31
CA ALA A 428 -10.33 19.38 -7.38
C ALA A 428 -10.07 20.88 -7.64
N VAL A 429 -10.90 21.77 -7.10
CA VAL A 429 -10.70 23.22 -7.15
C VAL A 429 -10.19 23.75 -5.81
N ILE A 430 -10.88 23.43 -4.71
CA ILE A 430 -10.62 23.96 -3.37
C ILE A 430 -9.23 23.55 -2.87
N MET A 431 -8.84 22.28 -3.06
CA MET A 431 -7.55 21.80 -2.57
C MET A 431 -6.38 22.50 -3.27
N PRO A 432 -6.27 22.49 -4.61
CA PRO A 432 -5.23 23.24 -5.30
C PRO A 432 -5.24 24.75 -5.03
N ALA A 433 -6.43 25.38 -4.97
CA ALA A 433 -6.55 26.81 -4.73
C ALA A 433 -6.03 27.18 -3.33
N GLY A 434 -6.42 26.42 -2.30
CA GLY A 434 -5.94 26.66 -0.94
C GLY A 434 -4.44 26.38 -0.78
N VAL A 435 -3.91 25.33 -1.43
CA VAL A 435 -2.46 25.07 -1.45
C VAL A 435 -1.75 26.23 -2.12
N ALA A 436 -2.19 26.65 -3.30
CA ALA A 436 -1.61 27.77 -4.02
C ALA A 436 -1.62 29.06 -3.21
N LEU A 437 -2.75 29.41 -2.61
CA LEU A 437 -2.88 30.59 -1.76
C LEU A 437 -1.93 30.52 -0.55
N SER A 438 -1.85 29.37 0.10
CA SER A 438 -0.89 29.15 1.19
C SER A 438 0.56 29.32 0.71
N ARG A 439 0.94 28.70 -0.41
CA ARG A 439 2.32 28.81 -0.95
C ARG A 439 2.69 30.25 -1.31
N MET A 440 1.74 31.04 -1.83
CA MET A 440 1.94 32.45 -2.15
C MET A 440 2.01 33.31 -0.87
N TYR A 441 1.11 33.09 0.10
CA TYR A 441 1.11 33.78 1.40
C TYR A 441 2.41 33.56 2.20
N ARG A 442 2.94 32.32 2.17
CA ARG A 442 4.22 31.95 2.81
C ARG A 442 5.45 32.46 2.07
N GLY A 443 5.27 33.18 0.95
CA GLY A 443 6.35 33.80 0.18
C GLY A 443 7.11 32.82 -0.71
N MET A 444 6.58 31.63 -0.97
CA MET A 444 7.32 30.57 -1.67
C MET A 444 7.18 30.64 -3.18
N HIS A 445 6.05 31.13 -3.70
CA HIS A 445 5.72 31.08 -5.13
C HIS A 445 5.00 32.35 -5.60
N HIS A 446 5.11 32.64 -6.90
CA HIS A 446 4.42 33.71 -7.62
C HIS A 446 3.09 33.20 -8.21
N PRO A 447 2.11 34.09 -8.49
CA PRO A 447 0.88 33.72 -9.22
C PRO A 447 1.13 33.02 -10.56
N THR A 448 2.15 33.44 -11.31
CA THR A 448 2.54 32.76 -12.55
C THR A 448 3.10 31.35 -12.33
N ASP A 449 3.65 31.01 -11.16
CA ASP A 449 4.05 29.62 -10.84
C ASP A 449 2.82 28.71 -10.73
N PHE A 450 1.70 29.24 -10.20
CA PHE A 450 0.41 28.56 -10.16
C PHE A 450 -0.16 28.35 -11.57
N LEU A 451 -0.06 29.35 -12.45
CA LEU A 451 -0.46 29.20 -13.85
C LEU A 451 0.39 28.13 -14.57
N GLY A 452 1.72 28.12 -14.32
CA GLY A 452 2.61 27.08 -14.84
C GLY A 452 2.23 25.68 -14.38
N ALA A 453 1.88 25.52 -13.10
CA ALA A 453 1.35 24.28 -12.56
C ALA A 453 0.02 23.88 -13.24
N GLY A 454 -0.88 24.83 -13.49
CA GLY A 454 -2.12 24.59 -14.22
C GLY A 454 -1.89 24.10 -15.66
N VAL A 455 -0.94 24.71 -16.38
CA VAL A 455 -0.56 24.27 -17.74
C VAL A 455 0.02 22.85 -17.71
N LEU A 456 0.92 22.57 -16.75
CA LEU A 456 1.47 21.23 -16.56
C LEU A 456 0.34 20.21 -16.39
N THR A 457 -0.56 20.45 -15.43
CA THR A 457 -1.66 19.53 -15.13
C THR A 457 -2.58 19.35 -16.34
N ALA A 458 -2.99 20.44 -16.98
CA ALA A 458 -3.91 20.38 -18.11
C ALA A 458 -3.32 19.59 -19.28
N CYS A 459 -2.10 19.90 -19.71
CA CYS A 459 -1.48 19.23 -20.85
C CYS A 459 -1.16 17.76 -20.53
N TRP A 460 -0.59 17.49 -19.34
CA TRP A 460 -0.18 16.13 -18.97
C TRP A 460 -1.37 15.19 -18.74
N LEU A 461 -2.39 15.62 -17.98
CA LEU A 461 -3.56 14.79 -17.75
C LEU A 461 -4.38 14.58 -19.03
N THR A 462 -4.43 15.57 -19.92
CA THR A 462 -5.11 15.42 -21.22
C THR A 462 -4.42 14.37 -22.08
N LEU A 463 -3.09 14.43 -22.19
CA LEU A 463 -2.31 13.41 -22.89
C LEU A 463 -2.57 12.01 -22.30
N LEU A 464 -2.45 11.87 -20.97
CA LEU A 464 -2.70 10.59 -20.30
C LEU A 464 -4.12 10.08 -20.52
N TRP A 465 -5.12 10.97 -20.52
CA TRP A 465 -6.51 10.60 -20.76
C TRP A 465 -6.71 10.06 -22.17
N TYR A 466 -6.09 10.67 -23.19
CA TYR A 466 -6.15 10.20 -24.58
C TYR A 466 -5.43 8.86 -24.78
N VAL A 467 -4.25 8.69 -24.17
CA VAL A 467 -3.41 7.49 -24.34
C VAL A 467 -3.97 6.29 -23.58
N LEU A 468 -4.38 6.49 -22.31
CA LEU A 468 -4.79 5.41 -21.42
C LEU A 468 -6.29 5.13 -21.43
N ARG A 469 -7.12 6.13 -21.80
CA ARG A 469 -8.59 6.07 -21.77
C ARG A 469 -9.10 5.43 -20.47
N PRO A 470 -8.83 6.04 -19.31
CA PRO A 470 -9.03 5.40 -18.01
C PRO A 470 -10.48 5.09 -17.64
N ASN A 471 -11.44 5.60 -18.43
CA ASN A 471 -12.88 5.43 -18.23
C ASN A 471 -13.55 4.70 -19.41
N ALA A 472 -12.80 3.99 -20.23
CA ALA A 472 -13.35 3.25 -21.37
C ALA A 472 -14.46 2.27 -20.94
N ASP A 473 -14.33 1.70 -19.75
CA ASP A 473 -15.27 0.76 -19.11
C ASP A 473 -16.62 1.39 -18.71
N VAL A 474 -16.70 2.73 -18.59
CA VAL A 474 -17.93 3.40 -18.14
C VAL A 474 -19.07 3.24 -19.17
N GLY A 475 -18.73 3.07 -20.45
CA GLY A 475 -19.68 2.80 -21.53
C GLY A 475 -20.26 1.38 -21.51
N ASP A 476 -19.49 0.41 -20.99
CA ASP A 476 -19.85 -1.02 -21.00
C ASP A 476 -20.79 -1.40 -19.85
N GLY A 477 -21.09 -0.46 -18.96
CA GLY A 477 -21.81 -0.69 -17.71
C GLY A 477 -20.91 -1.35 -16.66
N ASN A 478 -21.13 -1.01 -15.39
CA ASN A 478 -20.29 -1.45 -14.27
C ASN A 478 -20.48 -2.94 -13.90
N ARG A 479 -20.87 -3.78 -14.86
CA ARG A 479 -21.11 -5.22 -14.72
C ARG A 479 -19.91 -5.98 -15.27
N ALA A 480 -18.90 -6.19 -14.44
CA ALA A 480 -18.14 -7.41 -14.59
C ALA A 480 -19.12 -8.59 -14.35
N ASP A 481 -19.21 -9.52 -15.30
CA ASP A 481 -19.79 -10.86 -15.15
C ASP A 481 -21.32 -11.06 -15.24
N ALA A 482 -22.09 -10.20 -15.90
CA ALA A 482 -23.48 -10.55 -16.24
C ALA A 482 -23.61 -11.39 -17.54
N GLY A 483 -22.59 -11.38 -18.41
CA GLY A 483 -22.64 -12.05 -19.73
C GLY A 483 -22.33 -13.55 -19.71
N GLU A 484 -21.47 -14.02 -18.81
CA GLU A 484 -21.13 -15.46 -18.73
C GLU A 484 -22.24 -16.33 -18.10
N LEU A 485 -23.12 -15.72 -17.30
CA LEU A 485 -24.27 -16.42 -16.71
C LEU A 485 -25.34 -16.71 -17.78
N THR A 486 -25.49 -15.84 -18.79
CA THR A 486 -26.53 -16.01 -19.82
C THR A 486 -26.12 -17.02 -20.89
N GLU A 487 -24.84 -17.07 -21.28
CA GLU A 487 -24.37 -18.08 -22.26
C GLU A 487 -24.34 -19.50 -21.67
N ARG A 488 -24.05 -19.66 -20.36
CA ARG A 488 -24.05 -20.99 -19.73
C ARG A 488 -25.45 -21.55 -19.50
N ASP A 489 -26.44 -20.70 -19.20
CA ASP A 489 -27.83 -21.14 -19.09
C ASP A 489 -28.43 -21.43 -20.48
N ALA A 490 -28.07 -20.66 -21.51
CA ALA A 490 -28.47 -20.95 -22.90
C ALA A 490 -27.86 -22.24 -23.45
N HIS A 491 -26.61 -22.55 -23.10
CA HIS A 491 -25.98 -23.82 -23.49
C HIS A 491 -26.51 -25.03 -22.72
N ARG A 492 -27.05 -24.82 -21.51
CA ARG A 492 -27.63 -25.90 -20.69
C ARG A 492 -28.99 -26.35 -21.22
N ASP A 493 -29.83 -25.40 -21.65
CA ASP A 493 -31.16 -25.68 -22.22
C ASP A 493 -31.10 -26.36 -23.60
N LEU A 494 -30.04 -26.14 -24.38
CA LEU A 494 -29.85 -26.79 -25.68
C LEU A 494 -29.34 -28.24 -25.58
N THR A 495 -28.81 -28.65 -24.42
CA THR A 495 -28.37 -30.04 -24.19
C THR A 495 -29.41 -30.94 -23.52
N GLU A 496 -30.48 -30.39 -22.95
CA GLU A 496 -31.53 -31.18 -22.28
C GLU A 496 -32.72 -31.56 -23.19
N THR A 497 -32.75 -31.13 -24.47
CA THR A 497 -33.90 -31.34 -25.37
C THR A 497 -33.72 -32.42 -26.46
N THR A 498 -32.68 -33.25 -26.43
CA THR A 498 -32.55 -34.39 -27.36
C THR A 498 -32.42 -35.74 -26.64
N VAL A 499 -33.57 -36.25 -26.17
CA VAL A 499 -33.76 -37.68 -25.89
C VAL A 499 -34.52 -38.29 -27.08
N PRO A 500 -34.02 -39.32 -27.77
CA PRO A 500 -34.76 -39.96 -28.84
C PRO A 500 -35.85 -40.86 -28.22
N ALA A 501 -37.11 -40.60 -28.58
CA ALA A 501 -38.23 -41.48 -28.27
C ALA A 501 -38.07 -42.80 -29.05
N GLY A 502 -37.94 -43.91 -28.32
CA GLY A 502 -38.03 -45.25 -28.88
C GLY A 502 -39.47 -45.58 -29.27
N THR A 503 -39.63 -46.23 -30.43
CA THR A 503 -40.87 -46.90 -30.84
C THR A 503 -40.78 -48.41 -30.57
N PRO A 504 -41.88 -49.05 -30.11
CA PRO A 504 -41.89 -50.45 -29.68
C PRO A 504 -42.14 -51.46 -30.82
N GLU A 505 -41.85 -52.72 -30.51
CA GLU A 505 -42.00 -53.96 -31.27
C GLU A 505 -43.26 -54.10 -32.16
N ALA A 506 -43.11 -54.78 -33.30
CA ALA A 506 -44.10 -55.75 -33.80
C ALA A 506 -43.53 -56.71 -34.88
N VAL A 507 -43.54 -58.01 -34.54
CA VAL A 507 -44.04 -59.14 -35.37
C VAL A 507 -43.41 -59.38 -36.76
N ARG A 508 -42.45 -60.32 -36.85
CA ARG A 508 -42.60 -61.69 -37.39
C ARG A 508 -41.26 -62.41 -37.51
#